data_AF-A0A7C5AK46-F1
#
_entry.id   AF-A0A7C5AK46-F1
#
_cell.length_a   1.000
_cell.length_b   1.000
_cell.length_c   1.000
_cell.angle_alpha   90.00
_cell.angle_beta   90.00
_cell.angle_gamma   90.00
#
_symmetry.space_group_name_H-M   'P 1'
#
loop_
_entity.id
_entity.type
_entity.pdbx_description
1 polymer ?
#
loop_
_entity_poly.entity_id
_entity_poly.type
_entity_poly.pdbx_seq_one_letter_code
_entity_poly.pdbx_strand_id
1 'polypeptide(L)'
;MSRVRLPSLAPLSAFTGPSMKLNIKPVRKCHGCPMNLGDRCWLYSVPRERWRGGRECSSMHNASILRQFEQWRKMPQIKSPRDLRREMFRARKKTAVRRLPRRWTG
;
A
#
# COMPACT_ATOMS: atom_id res chain seq x y z
N MET A 1 -57.36 -33.28 10.33
CA MET A 1 -56.66 -32.12 10.92
C MET A 1 -55.16 -32.32 10.76
N SER A 2 -54.59 -31.82 9.66
CA SER A 2 -53.18 -32.06 9.29
C SER A 2 -52.29 -30.94 9.82
N ARG A 3 -51.34 -31.28 10.70
CA ARG A 3 -50.34 -30.34 11.24
C ARG A 3 -49.18 -30.21 10.24
N VAL A 4 -49.07 -29.07 9.58
CA VAL A 4 -47.92 -28.72 8.72
C VAL A 4 -46.74 -28.36 9.63
N ARG A 5 -45.63 -29.12 9.56
CA ARG A 5 -44.38 -28.78 10.24
C ARG A 5 -43.57 -27.82 9.37
N LEU A 6 -43.28 -26.63 9.89
CA LEU A 6 -42.34 -25.67 9.31
C LEU A 6 -40.88 -26.14 9.53
N PRO A 7 -39.97 -25.96 8.55
CA PRO A 7 -38.56 -26.27 8.72
C PRO A 7 -37.84 -25.21 9.56
N SER A 8 -37.08 -25.71 10.54
CA SER A 8 -36.19 -24.95 11.42
C SER A 8 -35.08 -24.27 10.62
N LEU A 9 -35.06 -22.93 10.61
CA LEU A 9 -33.97 -22.14 10.04
C LEU A 9 -32.70 -22.37 10.87
N ALA A 10 -31.66 -22.92 10.23
CA ALA A 10 -30.34 -23.07 10.81
C ALA A 10 -29.71 -21.70 11.11
N PRO A 11 -28.89 -21.57 12.17
CA PRO A 11 -28.23 -20.32 12.50
C PRO A 11 -27.18 -19.97 11.45
N LEU A 12 -27.20 -18.70 11.04
CA LEU A 12 -26.27 -18.07 10.12
C LEU A 12 -24.83 -18.36 10.56
N SER A 13 -24.14 -19.13 9.73
CA SER A 13 -22.71 -19.42 9.85
C SER A 13 -21.94 -18.12 10.04
N ALA A 14 -21.12 -18.10 11.10
CA ALA A 14 -20.20 -17.03 11.42
C ALA A 14 -19.38 -16.62 10.18
N PHE A 15 -19.66 -15.43 9.66
CA PHE A 15 -18.75 -14.73 8.77
C PHE A 15 -17.50 -14.38 9.57
N THR A 16 -16.52 -15.29 9.60
CA THR A 16 -15.15 -14.93 9.95
C THR A 16 -14.64 -14.01 8.84
N GLY A 17 -14.83 -12.71 9.00
CA GLY A 17 -14.29 -11.70 8.10
C GLY A 17 -12.77 -11.89 7.94
N PRO A 18 -12.19 -11.60 6.77
CA PRO A 18 -10.77 -11.78 6.52
C PRO A 18 -9.95 -11.02 7.56
N SER A 19 -9.15 -11.76 8.31
CA SER A 19 -8.24 -11.24 9.33
C SER A 19 -7.30 -10.20 8.72
N MET A 20 -7.47 -8.92 9.12
CA MET A 20 -6.73 -7.76 8.59
C MET A 20 -5.19 -7.86 8.69
N LYS A 21 -4.67 -8.83 9.44
CA LYS A 21 -3.24 -9.04 9.70
C LYS A 21 -2.49 -9.67 8.51
N LEU A 22 -3.19 -10.30 7.55
CA LEU A 22 -2.55 -10.97 6.41
C LEU A 22 -2.04 -9.98 5.35
N ASN A 23 -2.67 -8.81 5.24
CA ASN A 23 -2.32 -7.78 4.25
C ASN A 23 -1.13 -6.89 4.65
N ILE A 24 -0.59 -7.06 5.86
CA ILE A 24 0.54 -6.24 6.32
C ILE A 24 1.81 -6.74 5.66
N LYS A 25 2.29 -5.94 4.71
CA LYS A 25 3.55 -6.15 3.99
C LYS A 25 4.73 -6.30 4.97
N PRO A 26 5.60 -7.30 4.77
CA PRO A 26 6.81 -7.45 5.57
C PRO A 26 7.89 -6.46 5.10
N VAL A 27 7.75 -5.18 5.50
CA VAL A 27 8.63 -4.07 5.08
C VAL A 27 10.11 -4.43 5.24
N ARG A 28 10.48 -5.06 6.37
CA ARG A 28 11.86 -5.47 6.66
C ARG A 28 12.46 -6.44 5.64
N LYS A 29 11.65 -7.31 5.03
CA LYS A 29 12.10 -8.27 4.02
C LYS A 29 12.12 -7.67 2.61
N CYS A 30 11.28 -6.68 2.36
CA CYS A 30 11.16 -6.04 1.04
C CYS A 30 12.12 -4.88 0.80
N HIS A 31 13.00 -4.50 1.73
CA HIS A 31 13.86 -3.30 1.59
C HIS A 31 14.72 -3.29 0.32
N GLY A 32 15.26 -4.45 -0.09
CA GLY A 32 16.07 -4.57 -1.32
C GLY A 32 15.27 -4.72 -2.61
N CYS A 33 13.94 -4.83 -2.55
CA CYS A 33 13.12 -5.08 -3.73
C CYS A 33 12.89 -3.77 -4.51
N PRO A 34 13.19 -3.70 -5.82
CA PRO A 34 12.94 -2.51 -6.63
C PRO A 34 11.45 -2.17 -6.73
N MET A 35 10.56 -3.17 -6.63
CA MET A 35 9.09 -3.02 -6.65
C MET A 35 8.49 -2.65 -5.28
N ASN A 36 9.33 -2.26 -4.31
CA ASN A 36 8.91 -1.85 -2.99
C ASN A 36 8.36 -0.40 -3.02
N LEU A 37 7.04 -0.24 -2.88
CA LEU A 37 6.38 1.07 -2.78
C LEU A 37 6.27 1.61 -1.34
N GLY A 38 7.03 1.05 -0.39
CA GLY A 38 6.94 1.37 1.03
C GLY A 38 5.86 0.54 1.73
N ASP A 39 4.63 1.02 1.73
CA ASP A 39 3.46 0.40 2.39
C ASP A 39 2.91 -0.82 1.64
N ARG A 40 2.98 -0.81 0.31
CA ARG A 40 2.45 -1.87 -0.58
C ARG A 40 3.49 -2.42 -1.55
N CYS A 41 3.22 -3.60 -2.11
CA CYS A 41 3.99 -4.12 -3.24
C CYS A 41 3.29 -3.69 -4.54
N TRP A 42 4.05 -3.42 -5.59
CA TRP A 42 3.48 -3.14 -6.90
C TRP A 42 2.80 -4.38 -7.51
N LEU A 43 3.39 -5.56 -7.33
CA LEU A 43 2.95 -6.80 -7.99
C LEU A 43 1.92 -7.59 -7.19
N TYR A 44 2.06 -7.67 -5.86
CA TYR A 44 1.25 -8.55 -5.01
C TYR A 44 0.33 -7.77 -4.07
N SER A 45 -0.95 -8.17 -4.04
CA SER A 45 -1.94 -7.67 -3.08
C SER A 45 -1.66 -8.12 -1.64
N VAL A 46 -1.12 -9.35 -1.48
CA VAL A 46 -0.76 -9.93 -0.19
C VAL A 46 0.72 -10.31 -0.18
N PRO A 47 1.65 -9.35 -0.02
CA PRO A 47 3.08 -9.61 -0.14
C PRO A 47 3.57 -10.64 0.89
N ARG A 48 2.97 -10.66 2.08
CA ARG A 48 3.36 -11.53 3.21
C ARG A 48 3.29 -13.03 2.86
N GLU A 49 2.34 -13.44 2.03
CA GLU A 49 2.21 -14.85 1.61
C GLU A 49 3.38 -15.31 0.75
N ARG A 50 3.92 -14.42 -0.07
CA ARG A 50 5.09 -14.71 -0.91
C ARG A 50 6.37 -14.93 -0.10
N TRP A 51 6.39 -14.53 1.16
CA TRP A 51 7.50 -14.74 2.10
C TRP A 51 7.27 -15.90 3.09
N ARG A 52 6.14 -16.62 3.01
CA ARG A 52 5.86 -17.73 3.95
C ARG A 52 6.78 -18.95 3.73
N GLY A 53 7.20 -19.18 2.49
CA GLY A 53 8.00 -20.36 2.12
C GLY A 53 9.49 -20.09 1.85
N GLY A 54 9.99 -18.86 2.05
CA GLY A 54 11.34 -18.53 1.60
C GLY A 54 11.97 -17.29 2.20
N ARG A 55 13.28 -17.16 1.97
CA ARG A 55 14.10 -16.01 2.37
C ARG A 55 14.10 -14.89 1.33
N GLU A 56 13.56 -15.11 0.14
CA GLU A 56 13.58 -14.16 -0.97
C GLU A 56 12.25 -14.15 -1.72
N CYS A 57 11.93 -13.02 -2.36
CA CYS A 57 10.77 -12.88 -3.22
C CYS A 57 11.12 -13.32 -4.65
N SER A 58 10.43 -14.33 -5.18
CA SER A 58 10.67 -14.88 -6.52
C SER A 58 10.65 -13.84 -7.64
N SER A 59 9.84 -12.79 -7.50
CA SER A 59 9.73 -11.72 -8.50
C SER A 59 10.86 -10.70 -8.44
N MET A 60 11.69 -10.69 -7.40
CA MET A 60 12.76 -9.71 -7.23
C MET A 60 13.80 -9.77 -8.35
N HIS A 61 14.06 -10.97 -8.89
CA HIS A 61 15.06 -11.22 -9.93
C HIS A 61 14.46 -11.43 -11.32
N ASN A 62 13.14 -11.32 -11.48
CA ASN A 62 12.50 -11.55 -12.77
C ASN A 62 12.59 -10.28 -13.63
N ALA A 63 13.52 -10.29 -14.60
CA ALA A 63 13.76 -9.17 -15.51
C ALA A 63 12.51 -8.69 -16.26
N SER A 64 11.59 -9.61 -16.63
CA SER A 64 10.36 -9.24 -17.33
C SER A 64 9.45 -8.35 -16.47
N ILE A 65 9.30 -8.71 -15.19
CA ILE A 65 8.48 -7.98 -14.22
C ILE A 65 9.12 -6.62 -13.90
N LEU A 66 10.45 -6.58 -13.77
CA LEU A 66 11.18 -5.34 -13.53
C LEU A 66 11.00 -4.35 -14.68
N ARG A 67 11.04 -4.80 -15.93
CA ARG A 67 10.77 -3.95 -17.10
C ARG A 67 9.35 -3.37 -17.09
N GLN A 68 8.35 -4.19 -16.77
CA GLN A 68 6.97 -3.71 -16.64
C GLN A 68 6.83 -2.66 -15.53
N PHE A 69 7.49 -2.89 -14.39
CA PHE A 69 7.50 -1.94 -13.28
C PHE A 69 8.18 -0.61 -13.66
N GLU A 70 9.29 -0.65 -14.39
CA GLU A 70 9.96 0.56 -14.90
C GLU A 70 9.07 1.34 -15.87
N GLN A 71 8.36 0.65 -16.76
CA GLN A 71 7.42 1.29 -17.67
C GLN A 71 6.27 1.94 -16.90
N TRP A 72 5.69 1.23 -15.92
CA TRP A 72 4.66 1.78 -15.03
C TRP A 72 5.15 3.00 -14.25
N ARG A 73 6.41 3.01 -13.79
CA ARG A 73 7.01 4.17 -13.11
C ARG A 73 7.14 5.40 -13.99
N LYS A 74 7.34 5.21 -15.30
CA LYS A 74 7.45 6.30 -16.28
C LYS A 74 6.08 6.88 -16.65
N MET A 75 4.99 6.13 -16.41
CA MET A 75 3.66 6.64 -16.67
C MET A 75 3.34 7.80 -15.71
N PRO A 76 2.78 8.92 -16.22
CA PRO A 76 2.38 10.02 -15.36
C PRO A 76 1.27 9.52 -14.42
N GLN A 77 1.63 9.34 -13.15
CA GLN A 77 0.64 9.12 -12.09
C GLN A 77 -0.19 10.40 -11.99
N ILE A 78 -1.44 10.35 -12.43
CA ILE A 78 -2.38 11.46 -12.25
C ILE A 78 -2.50 11.68 -10.74
N LYS A 79 -1.86 12.74 -10.24
CA LYS A 79 -1.86 13.05 -8.81
C LYS A 79 -3.30 13.33 -8.40
N SER A 80 -3.73 12.74 -7.28
CA SER A 80 -5.04 13.09 -6.75
C SER A 80 -5.04 14.58 -6.32
N PRO A 81 -6.19 15.27 -6.35
CA PRO A 81 -6.30 16.64 -5.82
C PRO A 81 -5.85 16.76 -4.35
N ARG A 82 -5.91 15.67 -3.57
CA ARG A 82 -5.41 15.61 -2.19
C ARG A 82 -3.88 15.63 -2.15
N ASP A 83 -3.23 14.91 -3.05
CA ASP A 83 -1.77 14.84 -3.11
C ASP A 83 -1.17 16.16 -3.60
N LEU A 84 -1.80 16.80 -4.59
CA LEU A 84 -1.45 18.15 -5.04
C LEU A 84 -1.52 19.16 -3.89
N ARG A 85 -2.59 19.12 -3.09
CA ARG A 85 -2.71 19.98 -1.89
C ARG A 85 -1.59 19.71 -0.88
N ARG A 86 -1.30 18.45 -0.57
CA ARG A 86 -0.25 18.07 0.38
C ARG A 86 1.14 18.54 -0.08
N GLU A 87 1.41 18.47 -1.38
CA GLU A 87 2.67 18.92 -1.98
C GLU A 87 2.84 20.44 -1.91
N MET A 88 1.80 21.22 -2.24
CA MET A 88 1.79 22.68 -2.10
C MET A 88 2.11 23.15 -0.68
N PHE A 89 1.51 22.51 0.34
CA PHE A 89 1.80 22.81 1.73
C PHE A 89 3.26 22.51 2.12
N ARG A 90 3.83 21.41 1.62
CA ARG A 90 5.25 21.07 1.85
C ARG A 90 6.20 22.04 1.14
N ALA A 91 5.86 22.47 -0.07
CA ALA A 91 6.65 23.45 -0.82
C ALA A 91 6.72 24.80 -0.09
N ARG A 92 5.59 25.32 0.40
CA ARG A 92 5.55 26.58 1.18
C ARG A 92 6.45 26.57 2.42
N LYS A 93 6.51 25.45 3.14
CA LYS A 93 7.39 25.32 4.32
C LYS A 93 8.88 25.39 3.96
N LYS A 94 9.28 24.82 2.83
CA LYS A 94 10.68 24.92 2.34
C LYS A 94 11.07 26.36 2.00
N THR A 95 10.15 27.13 1.41
CA THR A 95 10.43 28.53 1.05
C THR A 95 10.48 29.46 2.26
N ALA A 96 9.68 29.18 3.30
CA ALA A 96 9.65 29.99 4.53
C ALA A 96 10.98 29.97 5.32
N VAL A 97 11.76 28.88 5.23
CA VAL A 97 13.08 28.75 5.88
C VAL A 97 14.15 29.63 5.21
N ARG A 98 13.94 30.09 3.96
CA ARG A 98 14.86 31.03 3.27
C ARG A 98 14.57 32.51 3.53
N ARG A 99 13.69 32.85 4.49
CA ARG A 99 13.55 34.26 4.90
C ARG A 99 14.82 34.67 5.64
N LEU A 100 15.59 35.56 4.99
CA LEU A 100 16.85 36.17 5.44
C LEU A 100 16.81 36.60 6.92
N PRO A 101 17.97 36.62 7.61
CA PRO A 101 18.04 37.06 9.00
C PRO A 101 17.41 38.45 9.11
N ARG A 102 16.44 38.60 10.02
CA ARG A 102 15.88 39.91 10.37
C ARG A 102 17.01 40.77 10.90
N ARG A 103 17.52 41.68 10.07
CA ARG A 103 18.44 42.73 10.52
C ARG A 103 17.62 43.70 11.35
N TRP A 104 17.74 43.59 12.67
CA TRP A 104 17.23 44.59 13.59
C TRP A 104 18.16 45.79 13.50
N THR A 105 17.67 46.90 12.96
CA THR A 105 18.29 48.22 13.11
C THR A 105 17.53 48.91 14.23
N GLY A 106 18.22 49.12 15.36
CA GLY A 106 17.76 49.95 16.46
C GLY A 106 17.87 51.43 16.15
#